data_AF-A0A136HXN4-F1
#
_entry.id   AF-A0A136HXN4-F1
#
_cell.length_a   1.000
_cell.length_b   1.000
_cell.length_c   1.000
_cell.angle_alpha   90.00
_cell.angle_beta   90.00
_cell.angle_gamma   90.00
#
_symmetry.space_group_name_H-M   'P 1'
#
loop_
_entity.id
_entity.type
_entity.pdbx_description
1 polymer ?
#
loop_
_entity_poly.entity_id
_entity_poly.type
_entity_poly.pdbx_seq_one_letter_code
_entity_poly.pdbx_strand_id
1 'polypeptide(L)'
;MITILKWIMAIGIALFLLGHYIVSYSTLPETMGVTGIVIGAFFMAVGLAMSLPTKMYLTFLFVTRENNALKRKSKHKPKHIQNI
;
A
#
# COMPACT_ATOMS: atom_id res chain seq x y z
N MET A 1 -11.41 8.48 4.80
CA MET A 1 -10.08 8.98 4.37
C MET A 1 -9.05 7.87 4.27
N ILE A 2 -8.92 6.98 5.28
CA ILE A 2 -7.99 5.82 5.26
C ILE A 2 -8.13 4.90 4.03
N THR A 3 -9.33 4.79 3.45
CA THR A 3 -9.63 3.95 2.28
C THR A 3 -9.00 4.43 0.98
N ILE A 4 -8.82 5.74 0.79
CA ILE A 4 -8.23 6.32 -0.42
C ILE A 4 -6.76 5.93 -0.55
N LEU A 5 -6.06 5.87 0.58
CA LEU A 5 -4.66 5.46 0.65
C LEU A 5 -4.49 3.97 0.31
N LYS A 6 -5.48 3.13 0.67
CA LYS A 6 -5.52 1.72 0.29
C LYS A 6 -5.75 1.53 -1.23
N TRP A 7 -6.58 2.37 -1.83
CA TRP A 7 -6.79 2.40 -3.28
C TRP A 7 -5.55 2.87 -4.03
N ILE A 8 -4.81 3.85 -3.51
CA ILE A 8 -3.54 4.30 -4.11
C ILE A 8 -2.48 3.19 -4.12
N MET A 9 -2.43 2.36 -3.07
CA MET A 9 -1.54 1.21 -3.06
C MET A 9 -1.94 0.17 -4.12
N ALA A 10 -3.24 -0.12 -4.24
CA ALA A 10 -3.76 -1.03 -5.26
C ALA A 10 -3.54 -0.48 -6.68
N ILE A 11 -3.72 0.82 -6.91
CA ILE A 11 -3.50 1.46 -8.21
C ILE A 11 -2.02 1.40 -8.58
N GLY A 12 -1.09 1.57 -7.64
CA GLY A 12 0.35 1.49 -7.90
C GLY A 12 0.79 0.11 -8.35
N ILE A 13 0.26 -0.94 -7.74
CA ILE A 13 0.55 -2.34 -8.12
C ILE A 13 -0.13 -2.67 -9.47
N ALA A 14 -1.36 -2.19 -9.69
CA ALA A 14 -2.04 -2.36 -10.97
C ALA A 14 -1.31 -1.63 -12.11
N LEU A 15 -0.82 -0.41 -11.87
CA LEU A 15 0.01 0.34 -12.80
C LEU A 15 1.33 -0.37 -13.10
N PHE A 16 1.99 -0.94 -12.08
CA PHE A 16 3.21 -1.73 -12.25
C PHE A 16 3.00 -2.96 -13.14
N LEU A 17 1.92 -3.71 -12.88
CA LEU A 17 1.50 -4.85 -13.71
C LEU A 17 1.19 -4.40 -15.14
N LEU A 18 0.51 -3.26 -15.30
CA LEU A 18 0.17 -2.70 -16.60
C LEU A 18 1.43 -2.25 -17.37
N GLY A 19 2.41 -1.65 -16.70
CA GLY A 19 3.70 -1.28 -17.30
C GLY A 19 4.51 -2.51 -17.72
N HIS A 20 4.54 -3.55 -16.88
CA HIS A 20 5.14 -4.84 -17.24
C HIS A 20 4.38 -5.50 -18.41
N TYR A 21 3.06 -5.41 -18.43
CA TYR A 21 2.23 -5.96 -19.50
C TYR A 21 2.47 -5.21 -20.81
N ILE A 22 2.56 -3.89 -20.78
CA ILE A 22 2.96 -3.09 -21.94
C ILE A 22 4.32 -3.54 -22.42
N VAL A 23 5.35 -3.63 -21.55
CA VAL A 23 6.70 -4.10 -21.91
C VAL A 23 6.71 -5.53 -22.48
N SER A 24 5.89 -6.42 -21.92
CA SER A 24 5.87 -7.85 -22.28
C SER A 24 5.02 -8.16 -23.52
N TYR A 25 3.93 -7.42 -23.74
CA TYR A 25 3.11 -7.51 -24.97
C TYR A 25 3.70 -6.66 -26.09
N SER A 26 4.49 -5.65 -25.72
CA SER A 26 5.39 -4.98 -26.62
C SER A 26 6.61 -5.84 -26.90
N THR A 27 6.49 -6.74 -27.85
CA THR A 27 7.58 -7.11 -28.75
C THR A 27 8.02 -5.88 -29.56
N LEU A 28 8.45 -4.81 -28.86
CA LEU A 28 8.94 -3.54 -29.39
C LEU A 28 10.48 -3.40 -29.46
N PRO A 29 11.31 -4.46 -29.52
CA PRO A 29 12.63 -4.29 -30.10
C PRO A 29 12.56 -3.78 -31.55
N GLU A 30 11.43 -3.96 -32.26
CA GLU A 30 11.33 -3.64 -33.69
C GLU A 30 10.77 -2.25 -34.03
N THR A 31 10.03 -1.56 -33.14
CA THR A 31 9.53 -0.19 -33.48
C THR A 31 9.68 0.92 -32.43
N MET A 32 10.07 0.66 -31.17
CA MET A 32 10.22 1.74 -30.14
C MET A 32 11.52 1.70 -29.32
N GLY A 33 12.32 0.63 -29.38
CA GLY A 33 13.68 0.61 -28.83
C GLY A 33 13.79 0.95 -27.33
N VAL A 34 14.79 1.77 -26.98
CA VAL A 34 15.21 2.13 -25.60
C VAL A 34 14.07 2.76 -24.77
N THR A 35 13.12 3.43 -25.41
CA THR A 35 12.01 4.13 -24.75
C THR A 35 11.13 3.18 -23.92
N GLY A 36 10.90 1.94 -24.39
CA GLY A 36 10.10 0.95 -23.65
C GLY A 36 10.78 0.47 -22.36
N ILE A 37 12.11 0.31 -22.41
CA ILE A 37 12.92 -0.08 -21.24
C ILE A 37 12.89 1.02 -20.19
N VAL A 38 13.01 2.29 -20.60
CA VAL A 38 12.97 3.45 -19.69
C VAL A 38 11.60 3.57 -19.03
N ILE A 39 10.50 3.40 -19.78
CA ILE A 39 9.15 3.43 -19.22
C ILE A 39 8.93 2.30 -18.20
N GLY A 40 9.41 1.08 -18.50
CA GLY A 40 9.31 -0.08 -17.61
C GLY A 40 10.11 0.12 -16.32
N ALA A 41 11.34 0.62 -16.44
CA ALA A 41 12.19 0.96 -15.30
C ALA A 41 11.58 2.05 -14.42
N PHE A 42 10.95 3.06 -15.03
CA PHE A 42 10.26 4.13 -14.30
C PHE A 42 9.06 3.60 -13.52
N PHE A 43 8.22 2.76 -14.13
CA PHE A 43 7.08 2.13 -13.45
C PHE A 43 7.52 1.22 -12.29
N MET A 44 8.61 0.46 -12.46
CA MET A 44 9.23 -0.31 -11.39
C MET A 44 9.71 0.56 -10.23
N ALA A 45 10.43 1.65 -10.56
CA ALA A 45 10.95 2.59 -9.57
C ALA A 45 9.82 3.29 -8.80
N VAL A 46 8.75 3.73 -9.47
CA VAL A 46 7.59 4.36 -8.85
C VAL A 46 6.83 3.37 -7.95
N GLY A 47 6.67 2.11 -8.37
CA GLY A 47 6.06 1.07 -7.54
C GLY A 47 6.86 0.79 -6.26
N LEU A 48 8.19 0.79 -6.35
CA LEU A 48 9.09 0.65 -5.19
C LEU A 48 9.07 1.89 -4.30
N ALA A 49 9.12 3.09 -4.87
CA ALA A 49 9.04 4.36 -4.12
C ALA A 49 7.72 4.48 -3.35
N MET A 50 6.61 4.05 -3.95
CA MET A 50 5.29 4.05 -3.30
C MET A 50 5.13 2.96 -2.21
N SER A 51 6.09 2.02 -2.10
CA SER A 51 6.11 1.02 -1.02
C SER A 51 6.59 1.60 0.33
N LEU A 52 7.34 2.71 0.34
CA LEU A 52 7.77 3.41 1.56
C LEU A 52 6.59 4.00 2.37
N PRO A 53 5.70 4.83 1.78
CA PRO A 53 4.52 5.33 2.49
C PRO A 53 3.54 4.21 2.83
N THR A 54 3.51 3.14 2.03
CA THR A 54 2.73 1.93 2.29
C THR A 54 3.17 1.21 3.58
N LYS A 55 4.46 1.12 3.86
CA LYS A 55 4.95 0.52 5.11
C LYS A 55 4.64 1.38 6.33
N MET A 56 4.76 2.71 6.22
CA MET A 56 4.39 3.62 7.31
C MET A 56 2.88 3.57 7.61
N TYR A 57 2.06 3.38 6.56
CA TYR A 57 0.62 3.22 6.70
C TYR A 57 0.22 1.98 7.49
N LEU A 58 0.89 0.85 7.26
CA LEU A 58 0.58 -0.39 7.97
C LEU A 58 0.87 -0.26 9.47
N THR A 59 1.95 0.43 9.84
CA THR A 59 2.26 0.78 11.24
C THR A 59 1.15 1.62 11.87
N PHE A 60 0.70 2.67 11.19
CA PHE A 60 -0.39 3.52 11.68
C PHE A 60 -1.71 2.73 11.83
N LEU A 61 -2.01 1.85 10.87
CA LEU A 61 -3.18 0.97 10.92
C LEU A 61 -3.06 -0.03 12.08
N PHE A 62 -1.88 -0.60 12.32
CA PHE A 62 -1.62 -1.52 13.44
C PHE A 62 -1.83 -0.82 14.78
N VAL A 63 -1.22 0.35 14.97
CA VAL A 63 -1.38 1.19 16.17
C VAL A 63 -2.85 1.55 16.37
N THR A 64 -3.57 1.90 15.32
CA THR A 64 -5.01 2.21 15.38
C THR A 64 -5.85 0.99 15.78
N ARG A 65 -5.52 -0.21 15.29
CA ARG A 65 -6.19 -1.47 15.68
C ARG A 65 -5.91 -1.83 17.13
N GLU A 66 -4.67 -1.66 17.58
CA GLU A 66 -4.25 -1.94 18.96
C GLU A 66 -4.97 -0.99 19.94
N ASN A 67 -5.03 0.30 19.64
CA ASN A 67 -5.75 1.28 20.47
C ASN A 67 -7.25 0.96 20.61
N ASN A 68 -7.87 0.46 19.53
CA ASN A 68 -9.26 0.02 19.56
C ASN A 68 -9.47 -1.28 20.35
N ALA A 69 -8.51 -2.21 20.30
CA ALA A 69 -8.53 -3.42 21.12
C ALA A 69 -8.37 -3.11 22.62
N LEU A 70 -7.50 -2.16 22.97
CA LEU A 70 -7.32 -1.67 24.35
C LEU A 70 -8.58 -0.95 24.87
N LYS A 71 -9.23 -0.11 24.05
CA LYS A 71 -10.53 0.50 24.39
C LYS A 71 -11.62 -0.55 24.68
N ARG A 72 -11.62 -1.69 23.97
CA ARG A 72 -12.55 -2.79 24.26
C ARG A 72 -12.25 -3.50 25.59
N LYS A 73 -10.98 -3.67 25.97
CA LYS A 73 -10.62 -4.26 27.27
C LYS A 73 -10.99 -3.35 28.46
N SER A 74 -10.82 -2.04 28.33
CA SER A 74 -11.20 -1.09 29.39
C SER A 74 -12.71 -1.08 29.67
N LYS A 75 -13.55 -1.30 28.65
CA LYS A 75 -15.01 -1.37 28.81
C LYS A 75 -15.50 -2.65 29.51
N HIS A 76 -14.65 -3.67 29.65
CA HIS A 76 -14.95 -4.92 30.35
C HIS A 76 -14.31 -5.00 31.75
N LYS A 77 -13.78 -3.91 32.31
CA LYS A 77 -13.42 -3.92 33.73
C LYS A 77 -14.73 -4.07 34.53
N PRO A 78 -14.96 -5.17 35.26
CA PRO A 78 -16.17 -5.34 36.07
C PRO A 78 -16.24 -4.18 37.08
N LYS A 79 -17.42 -3.58 37.17
CA LYS A 79 -17.78 -2.40 37.98
C LYS A 79 -17.75 -2.70 39.50
N HIS A 80 -16.84 -3.55 39.96
CA HIS A 80 -16.82 -4.08 41.34
C HIS A 80 -15.59 -3.65 42.15
N ILE A 81 -14.70 -2.81 41.59
CA ILE A 81 -13.53 -2.25 42.31
C ILE A 81 -13.48 -0.74 42.08
N GLN A 82 -14.57 -0.05 42.42
CA GLN A 82 -14.55 1.41 42.57
C GLN A 82 -15.23 1.88 43.87
N ASN A 83 -15.71 0.95 44.71
CA ASN A 83 -16.18 1.24 46.06
C ASN A 83 -15.47 0.30 47.06
N ILE A 84 -14.26 0.68 47.48
CA ILE A 84 -13.69 0.33 48.80
C ILE A 84 -13.01 1.60 49.29
#